data_AF-A0A0A9YUU4-F1
#
_entry.id   AF-A0A0A9YUU4-F1
#
_cell.length_a   1.000
_cell.length_b   1.000
_cell.length_c   1.000
_cell.angle_alpha   90.00
_cell.angle_beta   90.00
_cell.angle_gamma   90.00
#
_symmetry.space_group_name_H-M   'P 1'
#
loop_
_entity.id
_entity.type
_entity.pdbx_description
1 polymer ?
#
loop_
_entity_poly.entity_id
_entity_poly.type
_entity_poly.pdbx_seq_one_letter_code
_entity_poly.pdbx_strand_id
1 'polypeptide(L)'
;LKSLTITWESDSEQSVAQLEATGALLCAMRSSFLYLKEQPDYRDFEMFSNESVNPFLQVVDRCRVLEEFKIRVNVIKESFWYIRKVDEIGITQALELFNKLNHDSLNVNKLKQCYDKYVSKYDEYIGDAKRESDLLDVNALVESVTTNKADYKEIAKWDEVVKTEKLPTLLAGLSAVWSLLVSKDVRSSGKFLKPHCIQVLCIMRLLSLDGSSRGVEHHLAQVLTGQGKSVILGLLSAVLAFT
;
A
#
# COMPACT_ATOMS: atom_id res chain seq x y z
N LEU A 1 -0.89 -34.94 0.62
CA LEU A 1 -1.01 -33.47 0.49
C LEU A 1 -1.53 -33.15 -0.91
N LYS A 2 -2.83 -32.87 -1.06
CA LYS A 2 -3.42 -32.41 -2.32
C LYS A 2 -2.91 -30.99 -2.60
N SER A 3 -2.52 -30.72 -3.84
CA SER A 3 -2.11 -29.39 -4.30
C SER A 3 -3.16 -28.35 -3.90
N LEU A 4 -2.77 -27.38 -3.09
CA LEU A 4 -3.60 -26.30 -2.53
C LEU A 4 -3.84 -25.15 -3.52
N THR A 5 -3.64 -25.39 -4.82
CA THR A 5 -3.76 -24.35 -5.85
C THR A 5 -4.94 -24.71 -6.75
N ILE A 6 -6.11 -24.16 -6.47
CA ILE A 6 -7.28 -24.27 -7.36
C ILE A 6 -7.04 -23.32 -8.52
N THR A 7 -6.71 -23.88 -9.67
CA THR A 7 -6.58 -23.16 -10.94
C THR A 7 -7.92 -23.19 -11.66
N TRP A 8 -8.37 -22.04 -12.16
CA TRP A 8 -9.51 -21.94 -13.06
C TRP A 8 -8.97 -21.71 -14.47
N GLU A 9 -9.28 -22.64 -15.39
CA GLU A 9 -9.15 -22.43 -16.82
C GLU A 9 -10.47 -21.90 -17.37
N SER A 10 -10.40 -21.01 -18.35
CA SER A 10 -11.56 -20.56 -19.13
C SER A 10 -12.00 -21.66 -20.10
N ASP A 11 -12.35 -22.83 -19.57
CA ASP A 11 -13.01 -23.87 -20.36
C ASP A 11 -14.52 -23.87 -20.09
N SER A 12 -15.25 -24.61 -20.93
CA SER A 12 -16.72 -24.69 -20.90
C SER A 12 -17.29 -25.53 -19.75
N GLU A 13 -16.43 -26.18 -18.94
CA GLU A 13 -16.86 -26.93 -17.77
C GLU A 13 -16.82 -26.00 -16.56
N GLN A 14 -17.95 -25.32 -16.31
CA GLN A 14 -18.13 -24.31 -15.26
C GLN A 14 -17.76 -24.84 -13.86
N SER A 15 -16.47 -24.84 -13.55
CA SER A 15 -15.95 -25.25 -12.25
C SER A 15 -16.46 -24.29 -11.18
N VAL A 16 -16.66 -24.78 -9.94
CA VAL A 16 -17.06 -23.94 -8.80
C VAL A 16 -16.15 -22.71 -8.67
N ALA A 17 -14.86 -22.86 -8.97
CA ALA A 17 -13.89 -21.78 -8.99
C ALA A 17 -14.18 -20.68 -10.03
N GLN A 18 -14.66 -21.05 -11.22
CA GLN A 18 -15.05 -20.10 -12.27
C GLN A 18 -16.29 -19.29 -11.85
N LEU A 19 -17.27 -19.94 -11.22
CA LEU A 19 -18.45 -19.25 -10.68
C LEU A 19 -18.06 -18.27 -9.55
N GLU A 20 -17.18 -18.69 -8.64
CA GLU A 20 -16.66 -17.81 -7.59
C GLU A 20 -15.86 -16.63 -8.13
N ALA A 21 -14.96 -16.87 -9.10
CA ALA A 21 -14.20 -15.82 -9.76
C ALA A 21 -15.13 -14.82 -10.47
N THR A 22 -16.12 -15.33 -11.21
CA THR A 22 -17.12 -14.50 -11.91
C THR A 22 -17.92 -13.66 -10.90
N GLY A 23 -18.35 -14.26 -9.79
CA GLY A 23 -19.06 -13.55 -8.71
C GLY A 23 -18.22 -12.45 -8.07
N ALA A 24 -16.93 -12.71 -7.81
CA ALA A 24 -16.00 -11.71 -7.28
C ALA A 24 -15.79 -10.55 -8.26
N LEU A 25 -15.59 -10.86 -9.54
CA LEU A 25 -15.44 -9.87 -10.62
C LEU A 25 -16.67 -8.97 -10.74
N LEU A 26 -17.88 -9.55 -10.82
CA LEU A 26 -19.13 -8.80 -10.91
C LEU A 26 -19.35 -7.92 -9.68
N CYS A 27 -19.07 -8.41 -8.48
CA CYS A 27 -19.17 -7.62 -7.25
C CYS A 27 -18.21 -6.43 -7.25
N ALA A 28 -16.97 -6.63 -7.69
CA ALA A 28 -15.97 -5.59 -7.79
C ALA A 28 -16.35 -4.52 -8.83
N MET A 29 -16.75 -4.94 -10.04
CA MET A 29 -17.23 -4.04 -11.08
C MET A 29 -18.43 -3.22 -10.58
N ARG A 30 -19.46 -3.88 -10.04
CA ARG A 30 -20.65 -3.20 -9.51
C ARG A 30 -20.29 -2.11 -8.49
N SER A 31 -19.37 -2.40 -7.57
CA SER A 31 -18.95 -1.46 -6.53
C SER A 31 -18.12 -0.31 -7.09
N SER A 32 -17.31 -0.58 -8.11
CA SER A 32 -16.44 0.41 -8.78
C SER A 32 -17.24 1.39 -9.63
N PHE A 33 -18.29 0.90 -10.29
CA PHE A 33 -19.13 1.65 -11.23
C PHE A 33 -20.39 2.28 -10.59
N LEU A 34 -20.62 2.07 -9.29
CA LEU A 34 -21.83 2.54 -8.60
C LEU A 34 -22.07 4.05 -8.76
N TYR A 35 -20.98 4.82 -8.87
CA TYR A 35 -21.00 6.27 -8.98
C TYR A 35 -20.43 6.76 -10.32
N LEU A 36 -20.78 6.12 -11.44
CA LEU A 36 -20.32 6.50 -12.78
C LEU A 36 -20.54 8.00 -13.10
N LYS A 37 -21.55 8.63 -12.50
CA LYS A 37 -21.82 10.08 -12.59
C LYS A 37 -20.89 10.97 -11.75
N GLU A 38 -20.21 10.41 -10.76
CA GLU A 38 -19.27 11.09 -9.85
C GLU A 38 -17.81 10.74 -10.16
N GLN A 39 -17.58 9.95 -11.22
CA GLN A 39 -16.24 9.72 -11.75
C GLN A 39 -15.71 11.02 -12.39
N PRO A 40 -14.39 11.24 -12.41
CA PRO A 40 -13.81 12.39 -13.09
C PRO A 40 -14.29 12.46 -14.55
N ASP A 41 -14.47 13.67 -15.07
CA ASP A 41 -14.82 13.89 -16.48
C ASP A 41 -13.75 13.25 -17.38
N TYR A 42 -14.05 12.06 -17.89
CA TYR A 42 -13.21 11.42 -18.88
C TYR A 42 -13.31 12.22 -20.19
N ARG A 43 -12.16 12.62 -20.72
CA ARG A 43 -12.09 13.43 -21.95
C ARG A 43 -12.57 12.64 -23.17
N ASP A 44 -12.39 11.33 -23.15
CA ASP A 44 -12.80 10.40 -24.20
C ASP A 44 -13.04 8.98 -23.63
N PHE A 45 -13.67 8.13 -24.44
CA PHE A 45 -13.96 6.74 -24.08
C PHE A 45 -12.70 5.88 -23.94
N GLU A 46 -11.62 6.21 -24.65
CA GLU A 46 -10.38 5.45 -24.61
C GLU A 46 -9.73 5.57 -23.22
N MET A 47 -9.67 6.78 -22.67
CA MET A 47 -9.23 7.04 -21.30
C MET A 47 -10.12 6.31 -20.28
N PHE A 48 -11.44 6.35 -20.44
CA PHE A 48 -12.36 5.58 -19.59
C PHE A 48 -12.07 4.07 -19.65
N SER A 49 -11.93 3.51 -20.85
CA SER A 49 -11.66 2.09 -21.05
C SER A 49 -10.31 1.69 -20.44
N ASN A 50 -9.29 2.52 -20.63
CA ASN A 50 -7.95 2.29 -20.10
C ASN A 50 -7.89 2.31 -18.57
N GLU A 51 -8.66 3.19 -17.92
CA GLU A 51 -8.66 3.30 -16.46
C GLU A 51 -9.67 2.38 -15.76
N SER A 52 -10.78 2.05 -16.42
CA SER A 52 -11.92 1.38 -15.77
C SER A 52 -12.16 -0.05 -16.22
N VAL A 53 -11.81 -0.41 -17.47
CA VAL A 53 -12.12 -1.73 -18.05
C VAL A 53 -10.86 -2.58 -18.17
N ASN A 54 -9.78 -2.01 -18.72
CA ASN A 54 -8.53 -2.72 -18.98
C ASN A 54 -7.89 -3.37 -17.74
N PRO A 55 -7.93 -2.77 -16.53
CA PRO A 55 -7.43 -3.44 -15.33
C PRO A 55 -8.09 -4.79 -15.07
N PHE A 56 -9.42 -4.87 -15.21
CA PHE A 56 -10.17 -6.11 -15.01
C PHE A 56 -9.82 -7.15 -16.08
N LEU A 57 -9.70 -6.74 -17.35
CA LEU A 57 -9.28 -7.62 -18.45
C LEU A 57 -7.88 -8.20 -18.20
N GLN A 58 -6.93 -7.38 -17.77
CA GLN A 58 -5.57 -7.85 -17.47
C GLN A 58 -5.54 -8.94 -16.40
N VAL A 59 -6.37 -8.84 -15.36
CA VAL A 59 -6.44 -9.86 -14.31
C VAL A 59 -7.13 -11.13 -14.81
N VAL A 60 -8.19 -11.00 -15.60
CA VAL A 60 -8.88 -12.13 -16.25
C VAL A 60 -7.93 -12.90 -17.19
N ASP A 61 -7.07 -12.20 -17.92
CA ASP A 61 -6.16 -12.85 -18.88
C ASP A 61 -4.92 -13.46 -18.20
N ARG A 62 -4.46 -12.86 -17.10
CA ARG A 62 -3.15 -13.15 -16.49
C ARG A 62 -3.21 -13.78 -15.10
N CYS A 63 -4.37 -14.18 -14.60
CA CYS A 63 -4.50 -14.83 -13.29
C CYS A 63 -5.41 -16.04 -13.37
N ARG A 64 -4.86 -17.22 -13.03
CA ARG A 64 -5.59 -18.49 -13.03
C ARG A 64 -5.82 -19.05 -11.63
N VAL A 65 -5.15 -18.51 -10.62
CA VAL A 65 -5.29 -18.95 -9.22
C VAL A 65 -6.40 -18.15 -8.55
N LEU A 66 -7.44 -18.83 -8.07
CA LEU A 66 -8.67 -18.19 -7.58
C LEU A 66 -8.42 -17.17 -6.45
N GLU A 67 -7.59 -17.53 -5.47
CA GLU A 67 -7.30 -16.64 -4.33
C GLU A 67 -6.48 -15.41 -4.76
N GLU A 68 -5.51 -15.57 -5.65
CA GLU A 68 -4.78 -14.44 -6.23
C GLU A 68 -5.71 -13.55 -7.06
N PHE A 69 -6.62 -14.17 -7.82
CA PHE A 69 -7.61 -13.46 -8.63
C PHE A 69 -8.53 -12.60 -7.76
N LYS A 70 -9.09 -13.16 -6.68
CA LYS A 70 -9.93 -12.42 -5.72
C LYS A 70 -9.18 -11.22 -5.14
N ILE A 71 -7.90 -11.40 -4.77
CA ILE A 71 -7.06 -10.31 -4.26
C ILE A 71 -6.88 -9.21 -5.32
N ARG A 72 -6.46 -9.56 -6.54
CA ARG A 72 -6.17 -8.60 -7.62
C ARG A 72 -7.43 -7.85 -8.08
N VAL A 73 -8.55 -8.54 -8.21
CA VAL A 73 -9.86 -7.92 -8.50
C VAL A 73 -10.27 -6.94 -7.40
N ASN A 74 -10.05 -7.30 -6.13
CA ASN A 74 -10.32 -6.38 -5.03
C ASN A 74 -9.40 -5.15 -5.07
N VAL A 75 -8.11 -5.32 -5.42
CA VAL A 75 -7.18 -4.19 -5.59
C VAL A 75 -7.65 -3.23 -6.69
N ILE A 76 -8.12 -3.75 -7.83
CA ILE A 76 -8.68 -2.92 -8.89
C ILE A 76 -9.87 -2.12 -8.36
N LYS A 77 -10.81 -2.77 -7.66
CA LYS A 77 -11.96 -2.11 -7.05
C LYS A 77 -11.54 -0.95 -6.13
N GLU A 78 -10.59 -1.19 -5.23
CA GLU A 78 -10.08 -0.15 -4.31
C GLU A 78 -9.29 0.97 -5.00
N SER A 79 -8.87 0.79 -6.26
CA SER A 79 -8.14 1.81 -7.03
C SER A 79 -9.04 2.92 -7.60
N PHE A 80 -10.36 2.70 -7.67
CA PHE A 80 -11.28 3.67 -8.26
C PHE A 80 -11.32 4.97 -7.45
N TRP A 81 -11.40 6.10 -8.16
CA TRP A 81 -11.19 7.44 -7.59
C TRP A 81 -12.12 7.75 -6.42
N TYR A 82 -13.42 7.47 -6.57
CA TYR A 82 -14.40 7.71 -5.52
C TYR A 82 -14.08 6.93 -4.24
N ILE A 83 -13.80 5.63 -4.37
CA ILE A 83 -13.47 4.76 -3.23
C ILE A 83 -12.22 5.28 -2.51
N ARG A 84 -11.20 5.73 -3.26
CA ARG A 84 -9.99 6.32 -2.66
C ARG A 84 -10.22 7.66 -1.96
N LYS A 85 -11.19 8.46 -2.42
CA LYS A 85 -11.43 9.81 -1.90
C LYS A 85 -12.35 9.85 -0.68
N VAL A 86 -13.28 8.89 -0.56
CA VAL A 86 -14.19 8.79 0.59
C VAL A 86 -13.44 8.64 1.90
N ASP A 87 -12.30 7.93 1.89
CA ASP A 87 -11.51 7.64 3.08
C ASP A 87 -10.22 8.49 3.20
N GLU A 88 -10.01 9.49 2.34
CA GLU A 88 -8.76 10.27 2.37
C GLU A 88 -8.78 11.31 3.50
N ILE A 89 -7.98 11.07 4.54
CA ILE A 89 -7.77 12.01 5.64
C ILE A 89 -6.42 12.72 5.47
N GLY A 90 -6.42 14.05 5.54
CA GLY A 90 -5.20 14.85 5.50
C GLY A 90 -4.31 14.63 6.73
N ILE A 91 -2.99 14.79 6.58
CA ILE A 91 -2.02 14.48 7.65
C ILE A 91 -2.30 15.19 8.98
N THR A 92 -2.71 16.47 8.95
CA THR A 92 -3.04 17.23 10.17
C THR A 92 -4.18 16.57 10.95
N GLN A 93 -5.28 16.24 10.27
CA GLN A 93 -6.42 15.56 10.88
C GLN A 93 -6.07 14.13 11.31
N ALA A 94 -5.24 13.44 10.54
CA ALA A 94 -4.77 12.10 10.87
C ALA A 94 -3.92 12.08 12.15
N LEU A 95 -3.02 13.05 12.32
CA LEU A 95 -2.21 13.22 13.52
C LEU A 95 -3.08 13.54 14.74
N GLU A 96 -4.04 14.46 14.61
CA GLU A 96 -4.97 14.79 15.70
C GLU A 96 -5.81 13.58 16.13
N LEU A 97 -6.39 12.87 15.16
CA LEU A 97 -7.17 11.66 15.42
C LEU A 97 -6.29 10.58 16.07
N PHE A 98 -5.11 10.34 15.52
CA PHE A 98 -4.20 9.31 16.00
C PHE A 98 -3.68 9.64 17.41
N ASN A 99 -3.40 10.91 17.72
CA ASN A 99 -2.99 11.32 19.06
C ASN A 99 -4.09 11.06 20.09
N LYS A 100 -5.33 11.46 19.79
CA LYS A 100 -6.49 11.21 20.65
C LYS A 100 -6.72 9.72 20.89
N LEU A 101 -6.60 8.89 19.85
CA LEU A 101 -6.73 7.43 19.95
C LEU A 101 -5.64 6.80 20.81
N ASN A 102 -4.48 7.44 20.93
CA ASN A 102 -3.34 6.97 21.71
C ASN A 102 -3.15 7.81 22.99
N HIS A 103 -4.26 8.30 23.55
CA HIS A 103 -4.32 8.99 24.86
C HIS A 103 -3.40 10.22 24.97
N ASP A 104 -3.24 10.96 23.88
CA ASP A 104 -2.42 12.17 23.80
C ASP A 104 -0.96 11.96 24.26
N SER A 105 -0.47 10.73 24.12
CA SER A 105 0.88 10.31 24.55
C SER A 105 1.96 10.51 23.49
N LEU A 106 1.61 10.96 22.28
CA LEU A 106 2.52 11.03 21.15
C LEU A 106 3.27 12.37 21.11
N ASN A 107 4.52 12.34 20.69
CA ASN A 107 5.21 13.54 20.23
C ASN A 107 4.79 13.87 18.80
N VAL A 108 3.66 14.59 18.67
CA VAL A 108 3.03 14.91 17.37
C VAL A 108 3.98 15.64 16.42
N ASN A 109 4.80 16.57 16.94
CA ASN A 109 5.73 17.34 16.12
C ASN A 109 6.82 16.45 15.52
N LYS A 110 7.40 15.57 16.33
CA LYS A 110 8.44 14.64 15.87
C LYS A 110 7.87 13.63 14.88
N LEU A 111 6.69 13.09 15.17
CA LEU A 111 6.01 12.16 14.27
C LEU A 111 5.66 12.81 12.92
N LYS A 112 5.23 14.08 12.94
CA LYS A 112 5.01 14.86 11.72
C LYS A 112 6.30 15.04 10.92
N GLN A 113 7.42 15.39 11.57
CA GLN A 113 8.71 15.55 10.88
C GLN A 113 9.14 14.25 10.18
N CYS A 114 9.03 13.12 10.88
CA CYS A 114 9.29 11.80 10.30
C CYS A 114 8.35 11.51 9.13
N TYR A 115 7.06 11.84 9.26
CA TYR A 115 6.08 11.65 8.20
C TYR A 115 6.37 12.52 6.97
N ASP A 116 6.69 13.80 7.15
CA ASP A 116 7.03 14.71 6.04
C ASP A 116 8.25 14.17 5.28
N LYS A 117 9.25 13.65 6.00
CA LYS A 117 10.43 13.01 5.38
C LYS A 117 10.07 11.73 4.61
N TYR A 118 9.21 10.90 5.20
CA TYR A 118 8.68 9.72 4.54
C TYR A 118 7.97 10.08 3.23
N VAL A 119 7.07 11.06 3.25
CA VAL A 119 6.31 11.48 2.05
C VAL A 119 7.25 12.00 0.98
N SER A 120 8.20 12.87 1.35
CA SER A 120 9.17 13.42 0.40
C SER A 120 9.96 12.32 -0.31
N LYS A 121 10.42 11.28 0.41
CA LYS A 121 11.15 10.18 -0.22
C LYS A 121 10.25 9.20 -0.96
N TYR A 122 9.03 8.97 -0.49
CA TYR A 122 8.06 8.13 -1.19
C TYR A 122 7.70 8.73 -2.55
N ASP A 123 7.44 10.04 -2.60
CA ASP A 123 7.10 10.75 -3.82
C ASP A 123 8.26 10.78 -4.82
N GLU A 124 9.50 10.85 -4.33
CA GLU A 124 10.70 10.69 -5.16
C GLU A 124 10.74 9.30 -5.82
N TYR A 125 10.64 8.23 -5.03
CA TYR A 125 10.65 6.86 -5.57
C TYR A 125 9.51 6.58 -6.56
N ILE A 126 8.29 7.03 -6.25
CA ILE A 126 7.15 6.86 -7.15
C ILE A 126 7.26 7.76 -8.39
N GLY A 127 7.87 8.94 -8.25
CA GLY A 127 8.12 9.87 -9.36
C GLY A 127 9.13 9.31 -10.36
N ASP A 128 10.20 8.69 -9.87
CA ASP A 128 11.20 7.98 -10.69
C ASP A 128 10.55 6.81 -11.44
N ALA A 129 9.76 6.01 -10.73
CA ALA A 129 9.03 4.86 -11.26
C ALA A 129 7.99 5.18 -12.35
N LYS A 130 7.50 6.42 -12.41
CA LYS A 130 6.57 6.89 -13.45
C LYS A 130 7.28 7.29 -14.73
N ARG A 131 8.55 7.66 -14.67
CA ARG A 131 9.34 8.14 -15.82
C ARG A 131 9.92 6.98 -16.64
N GLU A 132 10.12 5.83 -16.00
CA GLU A 132 10.66 4.62 -16.63
C GLU A 132 9.56 3.57 -16.81
N SER A 133 9.31 3.15 -18.04
CA SER A 133 8.07 2.45 -18.44
C SER A 133 7.96 0.98 -18.04
N ASP A 134 8.90 0.40 -17.28
CA ASP A 134 9.03 -1.06 -17.13
C ASP A 134 9.21 -1.58 -15.69
N LEU A 135 9.11 -2.92 -15.56
CA LEU A 135 9.38 -3.72 -14.35
C LEU A 135 10.84 -3.67 -13.85
N LEU A 136 11.76 -3.17 -14.70
CA LEU A 136 13.17 -2.96 -14.39
C LEU A 136 13.37 -2.06 -13.15
N ASP A 137 12.44 -1.16 -12.90
CA ASP A 137 12.47 -0.16 -11.84
C ASP A 137 12.25 -0.73 -10.42
N VAL A 138 11.42 -1.78 -10.25
CA VAL A 138 11.21 -2.37 -8.90
C VAL A 138 12.50 -2.99 -8.38
N ASN A 139 13.27 -3.67 -9.24
CA ASN A 139 14.53 -4.29 -8.84
C ASN A 139 15.58 -3.24 -8.47
N ALA A 140 15.69 -2.15 -9.25
CA ALA A 140 16.58 -1.04 -8.94
C ALA A 140 16.20 -0.35 -7.62
N LEU A 141 14.91 -0.16 -7.37
CA LEU A 141 14.41 0.36 -6.11
C LEU A 141 14.73 -0.59 -4.93
N VAL A 142 14.54 -1.90 -5.10
CA VAL A 142 14.89 -2.90 -4.08
C VAL A 142 16.39 -2.85 -3.78
N GLU A 143 17.25 -2.72 -4.79
CA GLU A 143 18.70 -2.57 -4.62
C GLU A 143 19.06 -1.29 -3.84
N SER A 144 18.46 -0.16 -4.22
CA SER A 144 18.60 1.12 -3.52
C SER A 144 18.21 1.01 -2.03
N VAL A 145 17.04 0.43 -1.74
CA VAL A 145 16.54 0.25 -0.37
C VAL A 145 17.42 -0.70 0.45
N THR A 146 18.02 -1.71 -0.18
CA THR A 146 18.84 -2.72 0.50
C THR A 146 20.32 -2.33 0.68
N THR A 147 20.80 -1.31 -0.03
CA THR A 147 22.20 -0.87 -0.01
C THR A 147 22.69 -0.51 1.41
N ASN A 148 21.84 0.07 2.24
CA ASN A 148 22.21 0.54 3.59
C ASN A 148 21.79 -0.42 4.72
N LYS A 149 21.61 -1.72 4.44
CA LYS A 149 21.12 -2.69 5.44
C LYS A 149 21.92 -2.69 6.75
N ALA A 150 23.24 -2.44 6.69
CA ALA A 150 24.09 -2.39 7.87
C ALA A 150 23.67 -1.34 8.91
N ASP A 151 23.01 -0.26 8.48
CA ASP A 151 22.55 0.82 9.37
C ASP A 151 21.44 0.39 10.33
N TYR A 152 20.75 -0.72 10.05
CA TYR A 152 19.54 -1.14 10.77
C TYR A 152 19.75 -2.39 11.63
N LYS A 153 20.92 -3.04 11.54
CA LYS A 153 21.18 -4.39 12.08
C LYS A 153 20.91 -4.56 13.58
N GLU A 154 21.10 -3.51 14.38
CA GLU A 154 20.95 -3.61 15.83
C GLU A 154 19.91 -2.63 16.34
N ILE A 155 18.69 -3.13 16.59
CA ILE A 155 17.57 -2.32 17.11
C ILE A 155 17.98 -1.51 18.33
N ALA A 156 18.68 -2.13 19.29
CA ALA A 156 19.12 -1.45 20.53
C ALA A 156 20.05 -0.25 20.29
N LYS A 157 20.68 -0.16 19.11
CA LYS A 157 21.57 0.94 18.72
C LYS A 157 20.87 2.03 17.93
N TRP A 158 19.58 1.88 17.59
CA TRP A 158 18.85 2.91 16.86
C TRP A 158 18.74 4.18 17.71
N ASP A 159 19.51 5.18 17.33
CA ASP A 159 19.54 6.50 17.95
C ASP A 159 18.61 7.47 17.22
N GLU A 160 18.70 8.75 17.61
CA GLU A 160 17.85 9.77 17.02
C GLU A 160 18.05 9.94 15.52
N VAL A 161 19.29 9.82 15.02
CA VAL A 161 19.56 9.95 13.58
C VAL A 161 18.93 8.79 12.83
N VAL A 162 19.05 7.56 13.35
CA VAL A 162 18.38 6.40 12.74
C VAL A 162 16.87 6.60 12.72
N LYS A 163 16.28 7.07 13.83
CA LYS A 163 14.83 7.26 13.97
C LYS A 163 14.25 8.39 13.13
N THR A 164 14.87 9.56 13.08
CA THR A 164 14.31 10.71 12.36
C THR A 164 14.73 10.73 10.90
N GLU A 165 15.90 10.17 10.56
CA GLU A 165 16.45 10.28 9.22
C GLU A 165 16.35 8.99 8.40
N LYS A 166 16.76 7.85 8.98
CA LYS A 166 16.97 6.60 8.23
C LYS A 166 15.72 5.72 8.17
N LEU A 167 15.01 5.55 9.28
CA LEU A 167 13.80 4.72 9.33
C LEU A 167 12.65 5.27 8.47
N PRO A 168 12.36 6.59 8.45
CA PRO A 168 11.34 7.15 7.55
C PRO A 168 11.69 6.92 6.08
N THR A 169 12.97 7.03 5.73
CA THR A 169 13.47 6.79 4.38
C THR A 169 13.36 5.32 3.97
N LEU A 170 13.72 4.39 4.87
CA LEU A 170 13.53 2.95 4.65
C LEU A 170 12.06 2.60 4.46
N LEU A 171 11.20 3.11 5.36
CA LEU A 171 9.75 2.89 5.28
C LEU A 171 9.15 3.44 3.98
N ALA A 172 9.65 4.59 3.49
CA ALA A 172 9.24 5.17 2.21
C ALA A 172 9.60 4.26 1.04
N GLY A 173 10.82 3.72 1.02
CA GLY A 173 11.26 2.78 -0.01
C GLY A 173 10.45 1.48 -0.01
N LEU A 174 10.25 0.86 1.16
CA LEU A 174 9.42 -0.34 1.28
C LEU A 174 7.96 -0.09 0.89
N SER A 175 7.42 1.08 1.26
CA SER A 175 6.08 1.50 0.85
C SER A 175 5.98 1.68 -0.66
N ALA A 176 7.01 2.24 -1.31
CA ALA A 176 7.05 2.42 -2.75
C ALA A 176 7.11 1.07 -3.47
N VAL A 177 7.98 0.14 -3.04
CA VAL A 177 8.03 -1.24 -3.57
C VAL A 177 6.66 -1.92 -3.45
N TRP A 178 6.04 -1.84 -2.27
CA TRP A 178 4.69 -2.39 -2.07
C TRP A 178 3.66 -1.75 -3.00
N SER A 179 3.68 -0.41 -3.13
CA SER A 179 2.75 0.35 -3.98
C SER A 179 2.87 -0.06 -5.45
N LEU A 180 4.10 -0.23 -5.95
CA LEU A 180 4.36 -0.65 -7.33
C LEU A 180 3.89 -2.08 -7.58
N LEU A 181 4.19 -3.01 -6.65
CA LEU A 181 3.80 -4.42 -6.78
C LEU A 181 2.29 -4.62 -6.69
N VAL A 182 1.63 -3.97 -5.72
CA VAL A 182 0.18 -4.10 -5.53
C VAL A 182 -0.58 -3.44 -6.68
N SER A 183 -0.06 -2.34 -7.23
CA SER A 183 -0.74 -1.59 -8.29
C SER A 183 -0.44 -2.10 -9.71
N LYS A 184 0.19 -3.27 -9.86
CA LYS A 184 0.62 -3.80 -11.18
C LYS A 184 -0.49 -3.82 -12.22
N ASP A 185 -1.72 -4.12 -11.80
CA ASP A 185 -2.90 -4.27 -12.66
C ASP A 185 -3.60 -2.93 -12.96
N VAL A 186 -3.25 -1.86 -12.24
CA VAL A 186 -3.84 -0.52 -12.38
C VAL A 186 -2.81 0.55 -12.75
N ARG A 187 -1.52 0.17 -12.88
CA ARG A 187 -0.39 1.08 -13.16
C ARG A 187 -0.60 1.90 -14.43
N SER A 188 -1.24 1.35 -15.45
CA SER A 188 -1.54 2.05 -16.72
C SER A 188 -2.41 3.29 -16.54
N SER A 189 -3.18 3.38 -15.45
CA SER A 189 -3.97 4.58 -15.12
C SER A 189 -3.14 5.68 -14.45
N GLY A 190 -1.85 5.45 -14.19
CA GLY A 190 -0.99 6.34 -13.40
C GLY A 190 -1.38 6.43 -11.91
N LYS A 191 -2.36 5.64 -11.47
CA LYS A 191 -2.86 5.57 -10.10
C LYS A 191 -2.18 4.42 -9.37
N PHE A 192 -1.56 4.73 -8.24
CA PHE A 192 -0.96 3.75 -7.34
C PHE A 192 -1.76 3.71 -6.04
N LEU A 193 -1.95 2.52 -5.49
CA LEU A 193 -2.34 2.39 -4.09
C LEU A 193 -1.15 2.82 -3.23
N LYS A 194 -1.41 3.74 -2.31
CA LYS A 194 -0.43 4.22 -1.31
C LYS A 194 -0.88 3.80 0.08
N PRO A 195 0.03 3.52 1.03
CA PRO A 195 -0.34 3.33 2.41
C PRO A 195 -1.08 4.56 2.95
N HIS A 196 -2.14 4.32 3.73
CA HIS A 196 -2.91 5.39 4.35
C HIS A 196 -2.06 6.11 5.41
N CYS A 197 -2.27 7.40 5.61
CA CYS A 197 -1.49 8.20 6.56
C CYS A 197 -1.50 7.61 7.98
N ILE A 198 -2.66 7.15 8.48
CA ILE A 198 -2.78 6.49 9.78
C ILE A 198 -1.97 5.19 9.86
N GLN A 199 -1.85 4.44 8.75
CA GLN A 199 -1.05 3.22 8.73
C GLN A 199 0.43 3.54 8.92
N VAL A 200 0.92 4.55 8.20
CA VAL A 200 2.31 5.01 8.29
C VAL A 200 2.61 5.55 9.69
N LEU A 201 1.73 6.41 10.23
CA LEU A 201 1.85 6.94 11.60
C LEU A 201 1.88 5.82 12.64
N CYS A 202 1.07 4.78 12.48
CA CYS A 202 1.06 3.61 13.35
C CYS A 202 2.39 2.85 13.31
N ILE A 203 2.94 2.60 12.11
CA ILE A 203 4.26 1.94 11.97
C ILE A 203 5.35 2.78 12.62
N MET A 204 5.37 4.10 12.37
CA MET A 204 6.34 5.02 12.97
C MET A 204 6.23 5.05 14.49
N ARG A 205 5.01 5.02 15.04
CA ARG A 205 4.80 4.91 16.48
C ARG A 205 5.36 3.59 17.00
N LEU A 206 4.99 2.46 16.41
CA LEU A 206 5.45 1.12 16.81
C LEU A 206 6.98 0.97 16.80
N LEU A 207 7.67 1.73 15.94
CA LEU A 207 9.14 1.80 15.88
C LEU A 207 9.74 2.86 16.83
N SER A 208 8.91 3.49 17.66
CA SER A 208 9.27 4.55 18.63
C SER A 208 9.96 5.77 18.01
N LEU A 209 9.54 6.19 16.81
CA LEU A 209 10.09 7.37 16.15
C LEU A 209 9.68 8.68 16.84
N ASP A 210 8.63 8.68 17.63
CA ASP A 210 8.17 9.82 18.42
C ASP A 210 8.78 9.88 19.84
N GLY A 211 9.45 8.81 20.28
CA GLY A 211 10.16 8.74 21.58
C GLY A 211 11.64 9.13 21.47
N SER A 212 12.27 9.47 22.60
CA SER A 212 13.68 9.91 22.66
C SER A 212 14.65 8.82 23.13
N SER A 213 14.14 7.64 23.50
CA SER A 213 14.97 6.52 23.91
C SER A 213 15.72 5.90 22.72
N ARG A 214 16.82 5.20 23.00
CA ARG A 214 17.46 4.33 21.99
C ARG A 214 16.65 3.07 21.79
N GLY A 215 16.64 2.57 20.56
CA GLY A 215 15.88 1.38 20.16
C GLY A 215 14.38 1.57 20.17
N VAL A 216 13.64 0.47 20.30
CA VAL A 216 12.17 0.46 20.26
C VAL A 216 11.62 0.22 21.65
N GLU A 217 10.71 1.08 22.09
CA GLU A 217 10.06 1.00 23.39
C GLU A 217 8.92 -0.01 23.38
N HIS A 218 8.67 -0.65 24.52
CA HIS A 218 7.47 -1.46 24.72
C HIS A 218 6.25 -0.56 24.89
N HIS A 219 5.43 -0.44 23.85
CA HIS A 219 4.19 0.31 23.88
C HIS A 219 3.16 -0.30 22.92
N LEU A 220 1.96 0.28 22.92
CA LEU A 220 0.87 -0.07 22.01
C LEU A 220 0.54 1.12 21.11
N ALA A 221 0.18 0.84 19.88
CA ALA A 221 -0.35 1.83 18.94
C ALA A 221 -1.76 1.41 18.51
N GLN A 222 -2.75 2.25 18.83
CA GLN A 222 -4.15 1.98 18.55
C GLN A 222 -4.57 2.60 17.21
N VAL A 223 -5.25 1.79 16.41
CA VAL A 223 -5.90 2.22 15.15
C VAL A 223 -7.31 1.64 15.07
N LEU A 224 -8.22 2.37 14.41
CA LEU A 224 -9.60 1.95 14.22
C LEU A 224 -9.70 0.65 13.40
N THR A 225 -10.88 0.03 13.40
CA THR A 225 -11.22 -1.08 12.49
C THR A 225 -11.22 -0.57 11.04
N GLY A 226 -10.98 -1.45 10.08
CA GLY A 226 -10.93 -1.09 8.65
C GLY A 226 -9.67 -0.35 8.18
N GLN A 227 -8.78 0.11 9.09
CA GLN A 227 -7.58 0.88 8.74
C GLN A 227 -6.43 0.05 8.10
N GLY A 228 -6.69 -1.17 7.61
CA GLY A 228 -5.68 -1.99 6.93
C GLY A 228 -4.53 -2.46 7.84
N LYS A 229 -4.86 -3.11 8.97
CA LYS A 229 -3.86 -3.62 9.93
C LYS A 229 -2.85 -4.59 9.30
N SER A 230 -3.24 -5.32 8.26
CA SER A 230 -2.35 -6.18 7.48
C SER A 230 -1.22 -5.42 6.80
N VAL A 231 -1.48 -4.23 6.24
CA VAL A 231 -0.46 -3.36 5.63
C VAL A 231 0.51 -2.86 6.69
N ILE A 232 0.00 -2.45 7.87
CA ILE A 232 0.81 -2.04 9.02
C ILE A 232 1.78 -3.15 9.41
N LEU A 233 1.26 -4.36 9.65
CA LEU A 233 2.07 -5.51 10.05
C LEU A 233 3.06 -5.92 8.96
N GLY A 234 2.63 -5.97 7.70
CA GLY A 234 3.50 -6.34 6.58
C GLY A 234 4.68 -5.39 6.40
N LEU A 235 4.43 -4.08 6.41
CA LEU A 235 5.49 -3.08 6.29
C LEU A 235 6.38 -3.03 7.54
N LEU A 236 5.81 -3.16 8.74
CA LEU A 236 6.59 -3.23 9.97
C LEU A 236 7.51 -4.45 9.98
N SER A 237 7.00 -5.63 9.62
CA SER A 237 7.82 -6.84 9.48
C SER A 237 8.90 -6.68 8.42
N ALA A 238 8.61 -6.01 7.31
CA ALA A 238 9.60 -5.72 6.28
C ALA A 238 10.71 -4.79 6.79
N VAL A 239 10.40 -3.75 7.58
CA VAL A 239 11.41 -2.91 8.24
C VAL A 239 12.26 -3.75 9.20
N LEU A 240 11.62 -4.57 10.04
CA LEU A 240 12.31 -5.40 11.02
C LEU A 240 13.17 -6.50 10.37
N ALA A 241 12.88 -6.93 9.14
CA ALA A 241 13.73 -7.88 8.43
C ALA A 241 15.12 -7.32 8.03
N PHE A 242 15.33 -6.01 8.21
CA PHE A 242 16.64 -5.35 8.02
C PHE A 242 17.52 -5.41 9.27
N THR A 243 16.99 -5.85 10.41
CA THR A 243 17.72 -6.03 11.67
C THR A 243 18.44 -7.37 11.67
#